data_AF-A0A4U5QQI4-F1
#
_entry.id   AF-A0A4U5QQI4-F1
#
_cell.length_a   1.000
_cell.length_b   1.000
_cell.length_c   1.000
_cell.angle_alpha   90.00
_cell.angle_beta   90.00
_cell.angle_gamma   90.00
#
_symmetry.space_group_name_H-M   'P 1'
#
loop_
_entity.id
_entity.type
_entity.pdbx_description
1 polymer ?
#
loop_
_entity_poly.entity_id
_entity_poly.type
_entity_poly.pdbx_seq_one_letter_code
_entity_poly.pdbx_strand_id
1 'polypeptide(L)'
;MYYWYKKHKDGPNSEMGGFTRILHSGKPDKFMEEIPTFIAQPLPAGMDQGYIVLNRPWAFVQWLQKADIKEDYILMAEPDHIIVKPIPNLSKDGLGAAFPFFYIEPRKYESVLRKYFPEDKGPITNIDPIGNSSVIIGKESLKKIAPTWMNVSLAMKKDPETDKAFGWVLEMYGYAVSSALHGVGNILYKDFMIQPPWDTEVGKKFIIHYTYGCDYDMKGKLTYGKIGEWRFDKRSYDNAIPPRNLPLPPPGVPESVVTLVKMVNEATANIPNWGS
;
A
#
# COMPACT_ATOMS: atom_id res chain seq x y z
N MET A 1 2.03 -10.15 -4.50
CA MET A 1 1.16 -10.33 -3.32
C MET A 1 0.39 -11.65 -3.23
N TYR A 2 -0.60 -11.94 -4.10
CA TYR A 2 -1.57 -13.04 -3.86
C TYR A 2 -0.95 -14.45 -3.70
N TYR A 3 0.08 -14.80 -4.48
CA TYR A 3 0.85 -16.03 -4.31
C TYR A 3 1.37 -16.19 -2.87
N TRP A 4 1.95 -15.12 -2.33
CA TRP A 4 2.53 -15.11 -0.97
C TRP A 4 1.47 -15.12 0.12
N TYR A 5 0.32 -14.48 -0.10
CA TYR A 5 -0.85 -14.63 0.76
C TYR A 5 -1.26 -16.11 0.87
N LYS A 6 -1.42 -16.82 -0.25
CA LYS A 6 -1.77 -18.25 -0.25
C LYS A 6 -0.76 -19.09 0.53
N LYS A 7 0.53 -18.77 0.42
CA LYS A 7 1.61 -19.50 1.12
C LYS A 7 1.62 -19.26 2.63
N HIS A 8 1.21 -18.09 3.10
CA HIS A 8 1.34 -17.69 4.50
C HIS A 8 0.02 -17.70 5.30
N LYS A 9 -1.16 -17.69 4.64
CA LYS A 9 -2.46 -17.54 5.32
C LYS A 9 -2.75 -18.60 6.36
N ASP A 10 -2.32 -19.84 6.12
CA ASP A 10 -2.52 -20.99 7.04
C ASP A 10 -1.26 -21.28 7.87
N GLY A 11 -0.28 -20.38 7.86
CA GLY A 11 0.96 -20.54 8.61
C GLY A 11 0.77 -20.32 10.11
N PRO A 12 1.69 -20.82 10.95
CA PRO A 12 1.67 -20.56 12.39
C PRO A 12 1.63 -19.06 12.69
N ASN A 13 0.75 -18.66 13.63
CA ASN A 13 0.52 -17.27 14.02
C ASN A 13 -0.01 -16.34 12.90
N SER A 14 -0.55 -16.91 11.82
CA SER A 14 -1.33 -16.15 10.84
C SER A 14 -2.73 -15.87 11.37
N GLU A 15 -3.19 -14.64 11.23
CA GLU A 15 -4.61 -14.27 11.37
C GLU A 15 -5.18 -13.76 10.05
N MET A 16 -4.51 -14.05 8.92
CA MET A 16 -4.98 -13.64 7.60
C MET A 16 -6.23 -14.43 7.21
N GLY A 17 -7.35 -13.72 7.08
CA GLY A 17 -8.62 -14.24 6.55
C GLY A 17 -8.69 -14.18 5.02
N GLY A 18 -9.86 -13.88 4.47
CA GLY A 18 -10.09 -13.76 3.03
C GLY A 18 -9.21 -12.72 2.33
N PHE A 19 -9.06 -12.88 1.01
CA PHE A 19 -8.34 -11.94 0.14
C PHE A 19 -9.29 -11.40 -0.91
N THR A 20 -9.32 -10.08 -1.11
CA THR A 20 -10.05 -9.46 -2.22
C THR A 20 -9.16 -8.45 -2.92
N ARG A 21 -9.01 -8.60 -4.24
CA ARG A 21 -8.46 -7.56 -5.11
C ARG A 21 -9.58 -6.59 -5.49
N ILE A 22 -9.42 -5.31 -5.15
CA ILE A 22 -10.38 -4.27 -5.55
C ILE A 22 -9.91 -3.67 -6.88
N LEU A 23 -10.54 -4.07 -7.99
CA LEU A 23 -10.22 -3.62 -9.33
C LEU A 23 -11.11 -2.43 -9.70
N HIS A 24 -10.52 -1.23 -9.75
CA HIS A 24 -11.26 0.02 -9.99
C HIS A 24 -11.23 0.49 -11.46
N SER A 25 -11.05 -0.45 -12.40
CA SER A 25 -11.12 -0.17 -13.85
C SER A 25 -12.57 -0.14 -14.39
N GLY A 26 -13.55 -0.59 -13.59
CA GLY A 26 -14.93 -0.80 -14.01
C GLY A 26 -15.16 -1.99 -14.94
N LYS A 27 -14.11 -2.74 -15.30
CA LYS A 27 -14.18 -3.86 -16.25
C LYS A 27 -13.44 -5.08 -15.72
N PRO A 28 -13.92 -6.31 -16.01
CA PRO A 28 -13.19 -7.51 -15.64
C PRO A 28 -11.84 -7.59 -16.37
N ASP A 29 -10.90 -8.31 -15.76
CA ASP A 29 -9.63 -8.69 -16.37
C ASP A 29 -9.35 -10.19 -16.21
N LYS A 30 -8.32 -10.68 -16.90
CA LYS A 30 -7.96 -12.11 -16.89
C LYS A 30 -7.54 -12.67 -15.52
N PHE A 31 -7.13 -11.82 -14.57
CA PHE A 31 -6.68 -12.27 -13.26
C PHE A 31 -7.85 -12.57 -12.31
N MET A 32 -9.07 -12.21 -12.68
CA MET A 32 -10.26 -12.51 -11.88
C MET A 32 -10.56 -14.01 -11.77
N GLU A 33 -10.04 -14.82 -12.68
CA GLU A 33 -10.17 -16.29 -12.62
C GLU A 33 -9.29 -16.90 -11.52
N GLU A 34 -8.20 -16.22 -11.14
CA GLU A 34 -7.27 -16.70 -10.10
C GLU A 34 -7.42 -15.95 -8.77
N ILE A 35 -7.63 -14.63 -8.84
CA ILE A 35 -7.62 -13.74 -7.68
C ILE A 35 -9.06 -13.30 -7.39
N PRO A 36 -9.62 -13.62 -6.23
CA PRO A 36 -10.94 -13.13 -5.84
C PRO A 36 -10.98 -11.60 -5.98
N THR A 37 -11.87 -11.11 -6.83
CA THR A 37 -11.85 -9.72 -7.27
C THR A 37 -13.23 -9.08 -7.12
N PHE A 38 -13.25 -7.87 -6.58
CA PHE A 38 -14.40 -6.97 -6.65
C PHE A 38 -14.15 -5.91 -7.73
N ILE A 39 -15.06 -5.79 -8.69
CA ILE A 39 -15.00 -4.73 -9.71
C ILE A 39 -15.70 -3.49 -9.17
N ALA A 40 -14.94 -2.44 -8.93
CA ALA A 40 -15.45 -1.12 -8.63
C ALA A 40 -15.56 -0.28 -9.90
N GLN A 41 -16.63 0.51 -10.02
CA GLN A 41 -16.73 1.50 -11.09
C GLN A 41 -15.78 2.66 -10.78
N PRO A 42 -15.09 3.22 -11.79
CA PRO A 42 -14.26 4.40 -11.59
C PRO A 42 -15.13 5.60 -11.19
N LEU A 43 -14.48 6.65 -10.71
CA LEU A 43 -15.10 7.96 -10.56
C LEU A 43 -15.64 8.46 -11.92
N PRO A 44 -16.69 9.31 -11.92
CA PRO A 44 -17.15 9.96 -13.13
C PRO A 44 -16.00 10.68 -13.86
N ALA A 45 -16.06 10.67 -15.20
CA ALA A 45 -15.02 11.24 -16.04
C ALA A 45 -14.68 12.69 -15.63
N GLY A 46 -13.37 12.98 -15.51
CA GLY A 46 -12.85 14.29 -15.14
C GLY A 46 -12.84 14.59 -13.63
N MET A 47 -13.50 13.78 -12.80
CA MET A 47 -13.53 14.01 -11.34
C MET A 47 -12.18 13.76 -10.68
N ASP A 48 -11.37 12.85 -11.23
CA ASP A 48 -10.03 12.53 -10.73
C ASP A 48 -8.94 13.51 -11.22
N GLN A 49 -9.27 14.39 -12.17
CA GLN A 49 -8.34 15.36 -12.79
C GLN A 49 -7.02 14.70 -13.27
N GLY A 50 -7.10 13.47 -13.78
CA GLY A 50 -5.94 12.70 -14.23
C GLY A 50 -5.12 12.04 -13.10
N TYR A 51 -5.49 12.25 -11.83
CA TYR A 51 -4.90 11.57 -10.69
C TYR A 51 -5.69 10.30 -10.34
N ILE A 52 -5.38 9.22 -11.07
CA ILE A 52 -6.09 7.94 -11.02
C ILE A 52 -6.23 7.34 -9.62
N VAL A 53 -5.35 7.70 -8.68
CA VAL A 53 -5.33 7.22 -7.30
C VAL A 53 -6.63 7.58 -6.56
N LEU A 54 -7.34 8.63 -6.97
CA LEU A 54 -8.64 9.00 -6.40
C LEU A 54 -9.74 7.94 -6.61
N ASN A 55 -9.56 7.02 -7.56
CA ASN A 55 -10.47 5.89 -7.72
C ASN A 55 -10.39 4.90 -6.55
N ARG A 56 -9.27 4.87 -5.80
CA ARG A 56 -9.07 3.96 -4.67
C ARG A 56 -10.08 4.18 -3.53
N PRO A 57 -10.21 5.36 -2.90
CA PRO A 57 -11.19 5.57 -1.85
C PRO A 57 -12.62 5.29 -2.34
N TRP A 58 -12.95 5.66 -3.58
CA TRP A 58 -14.26 5.35 -4.16
C TRP A 58 -14.51 3.84 -4.33
N ALA A 59 -13.47 3.10 -4.70
CA ALA A 59 -13.55 1.65 -4.82
C ALA A 59 -13.76 0.98 -3.45
N PHE A 60 -13.13 1.49 -2.39
CA PHE A 60 -13.40 1.03 -1.01
C PHE A 60 -14.84 1.31 -0.58
N VAL A 61 -15.39 2.49 -0.87
CA VAL A 61 -16.81 2.79 -0.58
C VAL A 61 -17.73 1.77 -1.25
N GLN A 62 -17.53 1.50 -2.54
CA GLN A 62 -18.35 0.53 -3.27
C GLN A 62 -18.19 -0.90 -2.73
N TRP A 63 -16.94 -1.30 -2.44
CA TRP A 63 -16.64 -2.64 -1.93
C TRP A 63 -17.29 -2.87 -0.56
N LEU A 64 -17.13 -1.94 0.37
CA LEU A 64 -17.72 -2.03 1.72
C LEU A 64 -19.25 -2.03 1.74
N GLN A 65 -19.89 -1.44 0.72
CA GLN A 65 -21.34 -1.42 0.57
C GLN A 65 -21.90 -2.70 -0.03
N LYS A 66 -21.13 -3.40 -0.89
CA LYS A 66 -21.66 -4.46 -1.77
C LYS A 66 -21.08 -5.84 -1.48
N ALA A 67 -19.87 -5.92 -0.92
CA ALA A 67 -19.22 -7.19 -0.64
C ALA A 67 -19.67 -7.76 0.71
N ASP A 68 -19.77 -9.08 0.76
CA ASP A 68 -20.00 -9.83 1.99
C ASP A 68 -18.66 -10.12 2.68
N ILE A 69 -18.25 -9.23 3.59
CA ILE A 69 -16.96 -9.28 4.30
C ILE A 69 -17.17 -9.94 5.66
N LYS A 70 -16.64 -11.16 5.84
CA LYS A 70 -16.80 -11.95 7.07
C LYS A 70 -15.89 -11.48 8.19
N GLU A 71 -14.71 -10.99 7.84
CA GLU A 71 -13.67 -10.58 8.77
C GLU A 71 -14.04 -9.28 9.48
N ASP A 72 -13.66 -9.17 10.76
CA ASP A 72 -13.86 -7.95 11.55
C ASP A 72 -12.75 -6.92 11.33
N TYR A 73 -11.61 -7.35 10.77
CA TYR A 73 -10.45 -6.51 10.48
C TYR A 73 -10.02 -6.68 9.03
N ILE A 74 -9.50 -5.59 8.46
CA ILE A 74 -9.08 -5.52 7.07
C ILE A 74 -7.63 -5.05 7.04
N LEU A 75 -6.76 -5.86 6.43
CA LEU A 75 -5.42 -5.44 6.01
C LEU A 75 -5.54 -4.77 4.63
N MET A 76 -5.37 -3.46 4.57
CA MET A 76 -5.18 -2.74 3.32
C MET A 76 -3.70 -2.83 2.91
N ALA A 77 -3.47 -3.30 1.68
CA ALA A 77 -2.15 -3.59 1.14
C ALA A 77 -2.07 -3.18 -0.34
N GLU A 78 -0.86 -2.89 -0.85
CA GLU A 78 -0.65 -2.48 -2.25
C GLU A 78 -0.20 -3.63 -3.16
N PRO A 79 -0.42 -3.55 -4.48
CA PRO A 79 0.05 -4.57 -5.44
C PRO A 79 1.57 -4.79 -5.43
N ASP A 80 2.35 -3.79 -5.02
CA ASP A 80 3.81 -3.82 -4.91
C ASP A 80 4.32 -4.26 -3.52
N HIS A 81 3.49 -5.00 -2.79
CA HIS A 81 3.87 -5.66 -1.55
C HIS A 81 4.10 -7.17 -1.77
N ILE A 82 5.07 -7.70 -1.03
CA ILE A 82 5.34 -9.13 -0.86
C ILE A 82 5.22 -9.46 0.63
N ILE A 83 4.38 -10.44 0.96
CA ILE A 83 4.25 -10.98 2.31
C ILE A 83 5.41 -11.97 2.52
N VAL A 84 6.28 -11.71 3.48
CA VAL A 84 7.46 -12.54 3.75
C VAL A 84 7.25 -13.60 4.82
N LYS A 85 6.18 -13.44 5.62
CA LYS A 85 5.81 -14.36 6.72
C LYS A 85 4.34 -14.14 7.12
N PRO A 86 3.74 -15.08 7.88
CA PRO A 86 2.42 -14.92 8.46
C PRO A 86 2.23 -13.59 9.18
N ILE A 87 1.09 -12.93 8.96
CA ILE A 87 0.76 -11.63 9.54
C ILE A 87 -0.30 -11.86 10.63
N PRO A 88 0.01 -11.61 11.92
CA PRO A 88 -1.00 -11.61 12.98
C PRO A 88 -1.83 -10.32 12.92
N ASN A 89 -2.93 -10.27 13.65
CA ASN A 89 -3.66 -9.02 13.80
C ASN A 89 -2.87 -8.08 14.74
N LEU A 90 -2.28 -7.03 14.17
CA LEU A 90 -1.52 -6.04 14.94
C LEU A 90 -2.41 -4.97 15.57
N SER A 91 -3.71 -4.93 15.23
CA SER A 91 -4.67 -4.03 15.87
C SER A 91 -4.95 -4.47 17.31
N LYS A 92 -5.08 -3.50 18.21
CA LYS A 92 -5.33 -3.77 19.64
C LYS A 92 -6.13 -2.64 20.28
N ASP A 93 -6.96 -2.98 21.26
CA ASP A 93 -7.66 -2.01 22.12
C ASP A 93 -8.50 -0.99 21.32
N GLY A 94 -9.09 -1.43 20.20
CA GLY A 94 -9.88 -0.59 19.29
C GLY A 94 -9.07 0.30 18.34
N LEU A 95 -7.74 0.32 18.46
CA LEU A 95 -6.83 1.06 17.57
C LEU A 95 -6.42 0.22 16.36
N GLY A 96 -6.37 0.83 15.19
CA GLY A 96 -5.75 0.22 14.00
C GLY A 96 -4.25 0.00 14.19
N ALA A 97 -3.61 -0.67 13.24
CA ALA A 97 -2.17 -0.82 13.17
C ALA A 97 -1.69 -0.30 11.82
N ALA A 98 -0.85 0.73 11.81
CA ALA A 98 -0.46 1.42 10.59
C ALA A 98 1.05 1.60 10.50
N PHE A 99 1.58 1.52 9.28
CA PHE A 99 2.97 1.89 9.01
C PHE A 99 3.12 3.42 8.99
N PRO A 100 4.05 4.00 9.78
CA PRO A 100 4.31 5.44 9.74
C PRO A 100 5.18 5.80 8.53
N PHE A 101 4.69 6.70 7.68
CA PHE A 101 5.42 7.21 6.53
C PHE A 101 6.15 8.49 6.88
N PHE A 102 7.47 8.48 6.71
CA PHE A 102 8.33 9.63 7.05
C PHE A 102 8.01 10.91 6.26
N TYR A 103 7.37 10.78 5.10
CA TYR A 103 6.98 11.89 4.22
C TYR A 103 5.54 12.39 4.45
N ILE A 104 4.79 11.77 5.35
CA ILE A 104 3.50 12.30 5.82
C ILE A 104 3.79 13.08 7.10
N GLU A 105 3.80 14.41 6.99
CA GLU A 105 4.29 15.33 8.02
C GLU A 105 3.20 16.33 8.44
N PRO A 106 2.17 15.93 9.21
CA PRO A 106 1.03 16.80 9.52
C PRO A 106 1.41 18.14 10.16
N ARG A 107 2.43 18.16 11.04
CA ARG A 107 2.92 19.40 11.67
C ARG A 107 3.50 20.39 10.65
N LYS A 108 4.22 19.90 9.65
CA LYS A 108 4.85 20.74 8.62
C LYS A 108 3.80 21.38 7.71
N TYR A 109 2.70 20.67 7.47
CA TYR A 109 1.62 21.11 6.59
C TYR A 109 0.37 21.57 7.34
N GLU A 110 0.52 22.03 8.59
CA GLU A 110 -0.60 22.39 9.44
C GLU A 110 -1.53 23.43 8.78
N SER A 111 -0.97 24.52 8.24
CA SER A 111 -1.76 25.58 7.58
C SER A 111 -2.63 25.06 6.44
N VAL A 112 -2.13 24.11 5.64
CA VAL A 112 -2.87 23.46 4.55
C VAL A 112 -3.92 22.51 5.11
N LEU A 113 -3.55 21.70 6.11
CA LEU A 113 -4.43 20.70 6.71
C LEU A 113 -5.59 21.29 7.51
N ARG A 114 -5.46 22.50 8.06
CA ARG A 114 -6.57 23.16 8.80
C ARG A 114 -7.81 23.42 7.94
N LYS A 115 -7.68 23.44 6.61
CA LYS A 115 -8.84 23.47 5.69
C LYS A 115 -9.72 22.21 5.79
N TYR A 116 -9.14 21.07 6.17
CA TYR A 116 -9.79 19.76 6.20
C TYR A 116 -9.91 19.17 7.61
N PHE A 117 -9.09 19.64 8.55
CA PHE A 117 -9.11 19.31 9.97
C PHE A 117 -9.05 20.61 10.80
N PRO A 118 -10.18 21.33 10.94
CA PRO A 118 -10.20 22.63 11.60
C PRO A 118 -9.86 22.52 13.10
N GLU A 119 -9.51 23.64 13.72
CA GLU A 119 -9.02 23.66 15.11
C GLU A 119 -10.01 23.09 16.14
N ASP A 120 -11.32 23.21 15.89
CA ASP A 120 -12.37 22.62 16.75
C ASP A 120 -12.35 21.09 16.77
N LYS A 121 -11.72 20.45 15.77
CA LYS A 121 -11.54 18.99 15.71
C LYS A 121 -10.34 18.49 16.52
N GLY A 122 -9.51 19.39 17.02
CA GLY A 122 -8.39 19.08 17.91
C GLY A 122 -7.02 19.47 17.34
N PRO A 123 -5.94 19.09 18.05
CA PRO A 123 -4.57 19.41 17.64
C PRO A 123 -4.19 18.68 16.35
N ILE A 124 -3.31 19.30 15.54
CA ILE A 124 -2.86 18.71 14.27
C ILE A 124 -2.18 17.34 14.46
N THR A 125 -1.66 17.07 15.65
CA THR A 125 -1.05 15.80 16.04
C THR A 125 -2.03 14.64 16.16
N ASN A 126 -3.34 14.89 16.09
CA ASN A 126 -4.34 13.83 15.98
C ASN A 126 -4.35 13.18 14.59
N ILE A 127 -3.76 13.82 13.58
CA ILE A 127 -3.52 13.22 12.28
C ILE A 127 -2.25 12.39 12.39
N ASP A 128 -2.40 11.07 12.32
CA ASP A 128 -1.26 10.15 12.28
C ASP A 128 -0.44 10.32 10.98
N PRO A 129 0.89 10.13 11.01
CA PRO A 129 1.75 10.23 9.83
C PRO A 129 1.64 8.95 8.97
N ILE A 130 0.45 8.64 8.48
CA ILE A 130 0.12 7.37 7.81
C ILE A 130 -0.52 7.60 6.43
N GLY A 131 -0.61 6.53 5.66
CA GLY A 131 -1.54 6.44 4.52
C GLY A 131 -2.48 5.24 4.70
N ASN A 132 -3.17 4.86 3.63
CA ASN A 132 -4.12 3.75 3.65
C ASN A 132 -3.46 2.35 3.67
N SER A 133 -2.15 2.23 3.43
CA SER A 133 -1.47 0.94 3.28
C SER A 133 0.01 1.05 3.63
N SER A 134 0.63 0.16 4.42
CA SER A 134 0.00 -1.00 5.09
C SER A 134 -0.75 -0.58 6.35
N VAL A 135 -2.04 -0.93 6.44
CA VAL A 135 -2.89 -0.65 7.62
C VAL A 135 -3.78 -1.85 7.90
N ILE A 136 -3.85 -2.28 9.16
CA ILE A 136 -4.92 -3.14 9.69
C ILE A 136 -5.92 -2.26 10.42
N ILE A 137 -7.17 -2.29 10.00
CA ILE A 137 -8.25 -1.46 10.55
C ILE A 137 -9.51 -2.31 10.75
N GLY A 138 -10.26 -2.02 11.81
CA GLY A 138 -11.58 -2.64 12.02
C GLY A 138 -12.54 -2.29 10.87
N LYS A 139 -13.30 -3.27 10.38
CA LYS A 139 -14.26 -3.14 9.27
C LYS A 139 -15.24 -1.98 9.48
N GLU A 140 -15.78 -1.84 10.69
CA GLU A 140 -16.73 -0.76 11.01
C GLU A 140 -16.06 0.62 11.03
N SER A 141 -14.81 0.70 11.52
CA SER A 141 -14.00 1.93 11.41
C SER A 141 -13.73 2.29 9.95
N LEU A 142 -13.38 1.31 9.11
CA LEU A 142 -13.15 1.55 7.69
C LEU A 142 -14.42 2.01 6.97
N LYS A 143 -15.58 1.40 7.26
CA LYS A 143 -16.89 1.85 6.76
C LYS A 143 -17.19 3.30 7.12
N LYS A 144 -16.84 3.71 8.35
CA LYS A 144 -17.03 5.08 8.83
C LYS A 144 -16.16 6.09 8.07
N ILE A 145 -14.88 5.76 7.84
CA ILE A 145 -13.94 6.70 7.23
C ILE A 145 -13.98 6.72 5.70
N ALA A 146 -14.33 5.62 5.02
CA ALA A 146 -14.19 5.51 3.56
C ALA A 146 -14.94 6.61 2.76
N PRO A 147 -16.19 7.00 3.10
CA PRO A 147 -16.87 8.11 2.42
C PRO A 147 -16.17 9.46 2.65
N THR A 148 -15.68 9.71 3.86
CA THR A 148 -14.94 10.94 4.19
C THR A 148 -13.59 10.97 3.51
N TRP A 149 -12.89 9.83 3.45
CA TRP A 149 -11.63 9.67 2.73
C TRP A 149 -11.79 10.05 1.26
N MET A 150 -12.81 9.53 0.58
CA MET A 150 -13.13 9.93 -0.79
C MET A 150 -13.37 11.44 -0.90
N ASN A 151 -14.24 12.00 -0.07
CA ASN A 151 -14.63 13.41 -0.17
C ASN A 151 -13.48 14.37 0.15
N VAL A 152 -12.69 14.08 1.17
CA VAL A 152 -11.51 14.86 1.54
C VAL A 152 -10.47 14.79 0.43
N SER A 153 -10.15 13.60 -0.09
CA SER A 153 -9.18 13.48 -1.20
C SER A 153 -9.64 14.24 -2.46
N LEU A 154 -10.94 14.20 -2.79
CA LEU A 154 -11.48 15.01 -3.89
C LEU A 154 -11.40 16.52 -3.63
N ALA A 155 -11.67 16.95 -2.39
CA ALA A 155 -11.56 18.36 -2.01
C ALA A 155 -10.12 18.85 -2.03
N MET A 156 -9.17 18.04 -1.55
CA MET A 156 -7.74 18.29 -1.62
C MET A 156 -7.29 18.41 -3.08
N LYS A 157 -7.75 17.52 -3.97
CA LYS A 157 -7.35 17.58 -5.39
C LYS A 157 -7.87 18.84 -6.10
N LYS A 158 -9.04 19.34 -5.71
CA LYS A 158 -9.64 20.56 -6.28
C LYS A 158 -9.00 21.86 -5.77
N ASP A 159 -8.29 21.83 -4.65
CA ASP A 159 -7.61 22.99 -4.06
C ASP A 159 -6.17 23.06 -4.60
N PRO A 160 -5.82 24.07 -5.43
CA PRO A 160 -4.51 24.11 -6.08
C PRO A 160 -3.32 24.20 -5.13
N GLU A 161 -3.49 24.85 -3.97
CA GLU A 161 -2.45 24.94 -2.94
C GLU A 161 -2.19 23.58 -2.32
N THR A 162 -3.25 22.85 -1.99
CA THR A 162 -3.20 21.53 -1.36
C THR A 162 -2.69 20.47 -2.33
N ASP A 163 -3.18 20.46 -3.58
CA ASP A 163 -2.68 19.57 -4.63
C ASP A 163 -1.19 19.78 -4.88
N LYS A 164 -0.74 21.03 -4.93
CA LYS A 164 0.69 21.36 -5.03
C LYS A 164 1.49 20.91 -3.80
N ALA A 165 0.93 21.06 -2.60
CA ALA A 165 1.63 20.73 -1.36
C ALA A 165 1.82 19.22 -1.16
N PHE A 166 0.80 18.41 -1.48
CA PHE A 166 0.82 16.96 -1.23
C PHE A 166 1.16 16.13 -2.48
N GLY A 167 0.82 16.62 -3.68
CA GLY A 167 1.10 15.94 -4.93
C GLY A 167 0.67 14.46 -4.93
N TRP A 168 1.62 13.56 -5.16
CA TRP A 168 1.35 12.14 -5.33
C TRP A 168 0.88 11.42 -4.06
N VAL A 169 1.09 11.99 -2.86
CA VAL A 169 0.62 11.42 -1.56
C VAL A 169 -0.67 12.06 -1.06
N LEU A 170 -1.33 12.89 -1.86
CA LEU A 170 -2.54 13.60 -1.48
C LEU A 170 -3.64 12.68 -0.96
N GLU A 171 -3.83 11.53 -1.62
CA GLU A 171 -4.82 10.55 -1.18
C GLU A 171 -4.50 10.01 0.23
N MET A 172 -3.23 9.74 0.53
CA MET A 172 -2.77 9.28 1.84
C MET A 172 -3.07 10.31 2.95
N TYR A 173 -2.88 11.61 2.68
CA TYR A 173 -3.31 12.66 3.61
C TYR A 173 -4.83 12.67 3.79
N GLY A 174 -5.60 12.43 2.73
CA GLY A 174 -7.05 12.26 2.82
C GLY A 174 -7.45 11.11 3.73
N TYR A 175 -6.75 9.98 3.68
CA TYR A 175 -6.96 8.84 4.58
C TYR A 175 -6.65 9.21 6.05
N ALA A 176 -5.49 9.83 6.30
CA ALA A 176 -5.06 10.22 7.64
C ALA A 176 -6.00 11.27 8.28
N VAL A 177 -6.39 12.29 7.52
CA VAL A 177 -7.37 13.31 7.96
C VAL A 177 -8.71 12.68 8.26
N SER A 178 -9.19 11.76 7.42
CA SER A 178 -10.47 11.09 7.64
C SER A 178 -10.46 10.21 8.88
N SER A 179 -9.34 9.54 9.14
CA SER A 179 -9.14 8.77 10.37
C SER A 179 -9.23 9.68 11.60
N ALA A 180 -8.53 10.82 11.58
CA ALA A 180 -8.56 11.80 12.66
C ALA A 180 -9.95 12.43 12.88
N LEU A 181 -10.65 12.81 11.81
CA LEU A 181 -12.01 13.38 11.87
C LEU A 181 -13.02 12.45 12.54
N HIS A 182 -12.81 11.13 12.42
CA HIS A 182 -13.72 10.11 12.94
C HIS A 182 -13.25 9.46 14.24
N GLY A 183 -12.12 9.92 14.81
CA GLY A 183 -11.54 9.36 16.03
C GLY A 183 -11.02 7.93 15.86
N VAL A 184 -10.62 7.56 14.64
CA VAL A 184 -10.02 6.25 14.34
C VAL A 184 -8.51 6.37 14.50
N GLY A 185 -8.00 6.01 15.69
CA GLY A 185 -6.58 6.07 16.01
C GLY A 185 -5.82 4.79 15.63
N ASN A 186 -4.49 4.90 15.53
CA ASN A 186 -3.61 3.81 15.13
C ASN A 186 -2.43 3.62 16.09
N ILE A 187 -2.01 2.38 16.24
CA ILE A 187 -0.69 2.02 16.76
C ILE A 187 0.27 2.09 15.57
N LEU A 188 1.34 2.88 15.70
CA LEU A 188 2.33 3.05 14.64
C LEU A 188 3.38 1.93 14.71
N TYR A 189 3.33 1.02 13.73
CA TYR A 189 4.22 -0.14 13.63
C TYR A 189 5.30 0.10 12.58
N LYS A 190 6.49 0.54 13.01
CA LYS A 190 7.66 0.70 12.13
C LYS A 190 8.14 -0.62 11.51
N ASP A 191 7.97 -1.72 12.23
CA ASP A 191 8.35 -3.06 11.77
C ASP A 191 7.27 -3.73 10.90
N PHE A 192 6.22 -3.01 10.49
CA PHE A 192 5.17 -3.60 9.67
C PHE A 192 5.70 -4.01 8.29
N MET A 193 6.45 -3.11 7.65
CA MET A 193 7.03 -3.35 6.33
C MET A 193 8.42 -2.73 6.21
N ILE A 194 9.14 -3.15 5.17
CA ILE A 194 10.42 -2.57 4.76
C ILE A 194 10.34 -2.06 3.32
N GLN A 195 11.21 -1.11 2.97
CA GLN A 195 11.30 -0.47 1.66
C GLN A 195 12.74 -0.56 1.11
N PRO A 196 13.13 -1.70 0.51
CA PRO A 196 14.41 -1.82 -0.17
C PRO A 196 14.51 -0.79 -1.32
N PRO A 197 15.70 -0.25 -1.60
CA PRO A 197 17.00 -0.63 -1.04
C PRO A 197 17.36 0.05 0.30
N TRP A 198 16.47 0.87 0.86
CA TRP A 198 16.77 1.70 2.04
C TRP A 198 16.81 0.90 3.34
N ASP A 199 15.86 0.00 3.51
CA ASP A 199 15.88 -0.97 4.60
C ASP A 199 16.69 -2.20 4.18
N THR A 200 17.77 -2.49 4.90
CA THR A 200 18.77 -3.49 4.49
C THR A 200 18.44 -4.93 4.88
N GLU A 201 17.53 -5.13 5.84
CA GLU A 201 17.22 -6.43 6.44
C GLU A 201 15.72 -6.65 6.66
N VAL A 202 15.24 -7.85 6.32
CA VAL A 202 13.87 -8.30 6.52
C VAL A 202 13.59 -8.59 8.00
N GLY A 203 14.52 -9.24 8.70
CA GLY A 203 14.45 -9.49 10.14
C GLY A 203 13.07 -9.98 10.61
N LYS A 204 12.43 -9.24 11.53
CA LYS A 204 11.09 -9.54 12.08
C LYS A 204 9.92 -8.95 11.28
N LYS A 205 10.17 -8.12 10.26
CA LYS A 205 9.12 -7.42 9.50
C LYS A 205 8.29 -8.36 8.62
N PHE A 206 7.10 -7.92 8.23
CA PHE A 206 6.08 -8.78 7.58
C PHE A 206 5.98 -8.61 6.07
N ILE A 207 6.24 -7.40 5.58
CA ILE A 207 6.03 -7.04 4.18
C ILE A 207 7.30 -6.40 3.60
N ILE A 208 7.63 -6.76 2.37
CA ILE A 208 8.53 -5.99 1.51
C ILE A 208 7.67 -5.13 0.58
N HIS A 209 7.84 -3.82 0.64
CA HIS A 209 7.28 -2.85 -0.29
C HIS A 209 8.32 -2.47 -1.35
N TYR A 210 8.23 -3.05 -2.54
CA TYR A 210 9.23 -2.85 -3.61
C TYR A 210 8.95 -1.61 -4.47
N THR A 211 8.78 -0.46 -3.82
CA THR A 211 8.42 0.79 -4.49
C THR A 211 9.59 1.45 -5.24
N TYR A 212 10.80 1.33 -4.70
CA TYR A 212 12.02 1.95 -5.22
C TYR A 212 12.77 1.00 -6.17
N GLY A 213 13.43 1.59 -7.17
CA GLY A 213 14.41 0.87 -7.99
C GLY A 213 15.63 0.48 -7.15
N CYS A 214 16.06 -0.77 -7.31
CA CYS A 214 17.26 -1.33 -6.71
C CYS A 214 18.34 -1.40 -7.79
N ASP A 215 19.17 -0.37 -7.87
CA ASP A 215 20.24 -0.23 -8.87
C ASP A 215 21.61 -0.34 -8.21
N TYR A 216 22.42 -1.28 -8.66
CA TYR A 216 23.74 -1.56 -8.07
C TYR A 216 24.81 -1.73 -9.15
N ASP A 217 26.04 -1.34 -8.83
CA ASP A 217 27.21 -1.79 -9.58
C ASP A 217 27.55 -3.26 -9.25
N MET A 218 28.42 -3.89 -10.05
CA MET A 218 28.81 -5.28 -9.83
C MET A 218 29.65 -5.50 -8.55
N LYS A 219 30.01 -4.44 -7.83
CA LYS A 219 30.67 -4.48 -6.52
C LYS A 219 29.67 -4.37 -5.36
N GLY A 220 28.37 -4.33 -5.65
CA GLY A 220 27.31 -4.26 -4.65
C GLY A 220 27.05 -2.85 -4.10
N LYS A 221 27.54 -1.80 -4.76
CA LYS A 221 27.30 -0.41 -4.35
C LYS A 221 26.06 0.15 -5.04
N LEU A 222 25.16 0.74 -4.26
CA LEU A 222 23.94 1.38 -4.75
C LEU A 222 24.28 2.56 -5.69
N THR A 223 23.68 2.59 -6.87
CA THR A 223 23.85 3.64 -7.90
C THR A 223 22.62 4.54 -7.97
N TYR A 224 22.25 5.16 -6.85
CA TYR A 224 21.02 5.96 -6.76
C TYR A 224 20.89 7.01 -7.87
N GLY A 225 19.72 7.06 -8.51
CA GLY A 225 19.41 7.98 -9.61
C GLY A 225 20.03 7.60 -10.96
N LYS A 226 20.68 6.44 -11.08
CA LYS A 226 21.24 5.92 -12.33
C LYS A 226 20.89 4.43 -12.47
N ILE A 227 20.69 3.99 -13.71
CA ILE A 227 20.54 2.57 -14.00
C ILE A 227 21.85 1.86 -13.65
N GLY A 228 21.76 0.91 -12.72
CA GLY A 228 22.91 0.11 -12.28
C GLY A 228 23.28 -0.97 -13.28
N GLU A 229 24.46 -1.56 -13.12
CA GLU A 229 24.87 -2.74 -13.89
C GLU A 229 23.99 -3.95 -13.56
N TRP A 230 23.59 -4.07 -12.29
CA TRP A 230 22.51 -4.93 -11.84
C TRP A 230 21.32 -4.07 -11.42
N ARG A 231 20.10 -4.49 -11.78
CA ARG A 231 18.88 -3.75 -11.48
C ARG A 231 17.70 -4.65 -11.19
N PHE A 232 16.91 -4.26 -10.19
CA PHE A 232 15.51 -4.64 -10.06
C PHE A 232 14.65 -3.39 -9.84
N ASP A 233 13.78 -3.06 -10.79
CA ASP A 233 12.76 -2.01 -10.64
C ASP A 233 11.48 -2.49 -11.31
N LYS A 234 10.35 -2.40 -10.60
CA LYS A 234 9.04 -2.78 -11.14
C LYS A 234 8.68 -2.01 -12.42
N ARG A 235 9.18 -0.77 -12.57
CA ARG A 235 8.94 0.08 -13.75
C ARG A 235 9.63 -0.45 -15.00
N SER A 236 10.62 -1.33 -14.86
CA SER A 236 11.19 -2.08 -16.00
C SER A 236 10.20 -3.10 -16.58
N TYR A 237 9.05 -3.32 -15.93
CA TYR A 237 8.02 -4.30 -16.25
C TYR A 237 6.63 -3.67 -16.42
N ASP A 238 6.54 -2.38 -16.72
CA ASP A 238 5.23 -1.72 -16.93
C ASP A 238 4.47 -2.29 -18.13
N ASN A 239 5.19 -2.70 -19.18
CA ASN A 239 4.63 -3.23 -20.43
C ASN A 239 4.94 -4.71 -20.67
N ALA A 240 5.58 -5.38 -19.73
CA ALA A 240 5.99 -6.77 -19.86
C ALA A 240 6.01 -7.44 -18.49
N ILE A 241 5.70 -8.72 -18.43
CA ILE A 241 5.80 -9.45 -17.16
C ILE A 241 7.28 -9.74 -16.82
N PRO A 242 7.66 -9.73 -15.53
CA PRO A 242 9.00 -10.13 -15.12
C PRO A 242 9.34 -11.54 -15.62
N PRO A 243 10.51 -11.76 -16.25
CA PRO A 243 10.91 -13.09 -16.68
C PRO A 243 11.16 -13.99 -15.48
N ARG A 244 11.09 -15.31 -15.71
CA ARG A 244 11.55 -16.31 -14.74
C ARG A 244 13.07 -16.19 -14.57
N ASN A 245 13.58 -16.59 -13.40
CA ASN A 245 15.01 -16.67 -13.11
C ASN A 245 15.77 -15.34 -13.29
N LEU A 246 15.24 -14.27 -12.70
CA LEU A 246 15.96 -12.99 -12.58
C LEU A 246 17.35 -13.22 -11.95
N PRO A 247 18.39 -12.57 -12.47
CA PRO A 247 19.73 -12.67 -11.90
C PRO A 247 19.71 -12.17 -10.45
N LEU A 248 20.31 -12.93 -9.54
CA LEU A 248 20.52 -12.47 -8.17
C LEU A 248 21.46 -11.26 -8.16
N PRO A 249 21.29 -10.33 -7.21
CA PRO A 249 22.20 -9.20 -7.08
C PRO A 249 23.63 -9.64 -6.74
N PRO A 250 24.65 -8.82 -7.08
CA PRO A 250 26.05 -9.12 -6.78
C PRO A 250 26.32 -9.17 -5.27
N PRO A 251 27.44 -9.79 -4.84
CA PRO A 251 27.88 -9.74 -3.44
C PRO A 251 27.98 -8.29 -2.92
N GLY A 252 27.58 -8.07 -1.66
CA GLY A 252 27.57 -6.75 -1.03
C GLY A 252 26.22 -6.02 -1.09
N VAL A 253 25.28 -6.50 -1.91
CA VAL A 253 23.90 -5.98 -1.92
C VAL A 253 23.14 -6.43 -0.65
N PRO A 254 22.30 -5.56 -0.05
CA PRO A 254 21.57 -5.87 1.18
C PRO A 254 20.69 -7.12 1.12
N GLU A 255 20.53 -7.77 2.28
CA GLU A 255 19.72 -8.98 2.45
C GLU A 255 18.28 -8.78 1.97
N SER A 256 17.68 -7.63 2.23
CA SER A 256 16.33 -7.31 1.81
C SER A 256 16.11 -7.33 0.29
N VAL A 257 17.08 -6.84 -0.49
CA VAL A 257 17.04 -6.84 -1.97
C VAL A 257 17.26 -8.25 -2.49
N VAL A 258 18.20 -8.99 -1.89
CA VAL A 258 18.42 -10.41 -2.23
C VAL A 258 17.14 -11.21 -1.98
N THR A 259 16.48 -11.01 -0.85
CA THR A 259 15.24 -11.69 -0.47
C THR A 259 14.10 -11.33 -1.42
N LEU A 260 13.93 -10.04 -1.75
CA LEU A 260 12.96 -9.58 -2.75
C LEU A 260 13.10 -10.36 -4.08
N VAL A 261 14.30 -10.41 -4.64
CA VAL A 261 14.54 -11.06 -5.95
C VAL A 261 14.34 -12.58 -5.86
N LYS A 262 14.79 -13.22 -4.78
CA LYS A 262 14.54 -14.65 -4.53
C LYS A 262 13.06 -14.96 -4.48
N MET A 263 12.26 -14.11 -3.82
CA MET A 263 10.82 -14.28 -3.74
C MET A 263 10.12 -14.02 -5.08
N VAL A 264 10.56 -13.05 -5.87
CA VAL A 264 10.05 -12.90 -7.24
C VAL A 264 10.37 -14.16 -8.06
N ASN A 265 11.60 -14.67 -7.99
CA ASN A 265 11.98 -15.91 -8.68
C ASN A 265 11.16 -17.12 -8.23
N GLU A 266 10.93 -17.29 -6.93
CA GLU A 266 10.10 -18.39 -6.43
C GLU A 266 8.65 -18.29 -6.94
N ALA A 267 8.04 -17.10 -6.85
CA ALA A 267 6.67 -16.90 -7.31
C ALA A 267 6.55 -17.14 -8.82
N THR A 268 7.43 -16.53 -9.62
CA THR A 268 7.42 -16.71 -11.08
C THR A 268 7.71 -18.17 -11.48
N ALA A 269 8.52 -18.91 -10.72
CA ALA A 269 8.76 -20.34 -10.94
C ALA A 269 7.50 -21.20 -10.70
N ASN A 270 6.69 -20.87 -9.69
CA ASN A 270 5.59 -21.72 -9.21
C ASN A 270 4.19 -21.29 -9.67
N ILE A 271 4.03 -20.07 -10.21
CA ILE A 271 2.75 -19.66 -10.81
C ILE A 271 2.61 -20.35 -12.18
N PRO A 272 1.54 -21.14 -12.40
CA PRO A 272 1.27 -21.75 -13.69
C PRO A 272 1.11 -20.68 -14.77
N ASN A 273 1.55 -20.98 -16.00
CA ASN A 273 1.41 -20.08 -17.15
C ASN A 273 2.08 -18.70 -16.98
N TRP A 274 2.99 -18.52 -16.01
CA TRP A 274 3.76 -17.28 -15.90
C TRP A 274 4.68 -17.14 -17.10
N GLY A 275 4.41 -16.17 -17.98
CA GLY A 275 5.12 -16.02 -19.25
C GLY A 275 4.27 -16.28 -20.48
N SER A 276 3.16 -17.01 -20.31
CA SER A 276 2.37 -17.59 -21.40
C SER A 276 1.17 -16.75 -21.82
#